data_AF-A0A356T9N7-F1
#
_entry.id   AF-A0A356T9N7-F1
#
_cell.length_a   1.000
_cell.length_b   1.000
_cell.length_c   1.000
_cell.angle_alpha   90.00
_cell.angle_beta   90.00
_cell.angle_gamma   90.00
#
_symmetry.space_group_name_H-M   'P 1'
#
loop_
_entity.id
_entity.type
_entity.pdbx_description
1 polymer ?
#
loop_
_entity_poly.entity_id
_entity_poly.type
_entity_poly.pdbx_seq_one_letter_code
_entity_poly.pdbx_strand_id
1 'polypeptide(L)'
;MMDRVRQFSAALRAELPEDMERGLRMLADSLPPLLDGTENVTGGYLQWPIGQLIADHGVAHLDASWHAMIELTQRLTSEFAVRPFVERHPDEVFARLLALTSHESPHVRRWCSEGVRPRLPWGKRLDSLIADPSPIFPILERLKDDPSLYVRKSVANCLNDVAKDHPETVLEIAARWMDGASEERAWVVKHALRTLIKAGDPRALEVLGYGPPKGLAATLSVSPETVAIGEHVSLSLVLENAGPDAELLIDYRVHYRKSSGDARPKVFKWKTLSLKAGESASLTKKQPMRVTTIRPLYPGAHAVDVQINGVVLAASGFTLRDGEKPRRR
;
A
#
# COMPACT_ATOMS: atom_id res chain seq x y z
N MET A 1 20.13 8.97 2.92
CA MET A 1 19.05 9.98 2.82
C MET A 1 18.59 10.41 4.20
N MET A 2 18.09 9.50 5.04
CA MET A 2 17.65 9.84 6.41
C MET A 2 18.72 10.51 7.27
N ASP A 3 20.00 10.11 7.15
CA ASP A 3 21.08 10.74 7.91
C ASP A 3 21.28 12.21 7.53
N ARG A 4 21.06 12.57 6.25
CA ARG A 4 21.09 13.98 5.82
C ARG A 4 19.92 14.75 6.42
N VAL A 5 18.72 14.18 6.43
CA VAL A 5 17.54 14.79 7.05
C VAL A 5 17.81 15.11 8.53
N ARG A 6 18.38 14.15 9.27
CA ARG A 6 18.77 14.34 10.67
C ARG A 6 19.85 15.40 10.84
N GLN A 7 20.87 15.42 9.98
CA GLN A 7 21.92 16.44 10.02
C GLN A 7 21.36 17.84 9.81
N PHE A 8 20.49 18.05 8.80
CA PHE A 8 19.85 19.34 8.56
C PHE A 8 18.89 19.73 9.68
N SER A 9 18.14 18.77 10.25
CA SER A 9 17.28 19.00 11.41
C SER A 9 18.08 19.50 12.61
N ALA A 10 19.21 18.86 12.91
CA ALA A 10 20.11 19.27 14.00
C ALA A 10 20.69 20.66 13.76
N ALA A 11 21.10 20.98 12.52
CA ALA A 11 21.58 22.32 12.16
C ALA A 11 20.49 23.38 12.33
N LEU A 12 19.26 23.13 11.86
CA LEU A 12 18.12 24.03 12.08
C LEU A 12 17.89 24.25 13.58
N ARG A 13 17.90 23.19 14.39
CA ARG A 13 17.70 23.31 15.84
C ARG A 13 18.78 24.16 16.51
N ALA A 14 20.03 24.11 16.04
CA ALA A 14 21.12 24.90 16.61
C ALA A 14 20.99 26.41 16.33
N GLU A 15 20.36 26.79 15.21
CA GLU A 15 20.23 28.19 14.78
C GLU A 15 18.89 28.84 15.18
N LEU A 16 17.89 28.05 15.56
CA LEU A 16 16.60 28.56 16.02
C LEU A 16 16.68 29.13 17.45
N PRO A 17 15.77 30.07 17.80
CA PRO A 17 15.65 30.56 19.18
C PRO A 17 15.49 29.44 20.20
N GLU A 18 15.97 29.67 21.43
CA GLU A 18 15.76 28.74 22.55
C GLU A 18 14.26 28.53 22.85
N ASP A 19 13.45 29.57 22.68
CA ASP A 19 11.99 29.48 22.69
C ASP A 19 11.51 28.70 21.46
N MET A 20 11.18 27.43 21.70
CA MET A 20 10.78 26.49 20.67
C MET A 20 9.47 26.90 19.97
N GLU A 21 8.51 27.52 20.66
CA GLU A 21 7.27 27.95 20.03
C GLU A 21 7.53 29.09 19.04
N ARG A 22 8.40 30.03 19.42
CA ARG A 22 8.86 31.07 18.50
C ARG A 22 9.61 30.46 17.32
N GLY A 23 10.50 29.49 17.56
CA GLY A 23 11.22 28.79 16.50
C GLY A 23 10.30 28.07 15.50
N LEU A 24 9.26 27.39 16.00
CA LEU A 24 8.26 26.70 15.17
C LEU A 24 7.44 27.67 14.31
N ARG A 25 7.03 28.82 14.87
CA ARG A 25 6.36 29.88 14.10
C ARG A 25 7.26 30.43 13.00
N MET A 26 8.51 30.74 13.32
CA MET A 26 9.49 31.21 12.32
C MET A 26 9.71 30.20 11.20
N LEU A 27 9.78 28.90 11.52
CA LEU A 27 9.87 27.85 10.51
C LEU A 27 8.63 27.83 9.62
N ALA A 28 7.42 27.89 10.20
CA ALA A 28 6.17 27.91 9.45
C ALA A 28 6.11 29.11 8.48
N ASP A 29 6.48 30.30 8.96
CA ASP A 29 6.51 31.54 8.18
C ASP A 29 7.58 31.52 7.07
N SER A 30 8.67 30.77 7.25
CA SER A 30 9.77 30.66 6.28
C SER A 30 9.52 29.67 5.14
N LEU A 31 8.46 28.88 5.24
CA LEU A 31 8.15 27.85 4.25
C LEU A 31 7.86 28.46 2.87
N PRO A 32 8.22 27.77 1.76
CA PRO A 32 7.99 28.27 0.40
C PRO A 32 6.49 28.40 0.10
N PRO A 33 6.05 28.91 -1.07
CA PRO A 33 4.64 28.85 -1.45
C PRO A 33 4.05 27.42 -1.40
N LEU A 34 2.73 27.31 -1.27
CA LEU A 34 2.00 26.03 -1.26
C LEU A 34 2.27 25.24 -2.54
N LEU A 35 2.18 23.90 -2.47
CA LEU A 35 2.31 23.06 -3.67
C LEU A 35 1.12 23.25 -4.61
N ASP A 36 1.40 23.36 -5.90
CA ASP A 36 0.40 23.30 -6.96
C ASP A 36 -0.14 21.87 -7.10
N GLY A 37 -1.39 21.67 -6.69
CA GLY A 37 -2.08 20.37 -6.79
C GLY A 37 -1.42 19.27 -5.95
N THR A 38 -1.67 18.01 -6.33
CA THR A 38 -1.28 16.81 -5.54
C THR A 38 -0.30 15.87 -6.23
N GLU A 39 0.21 16.24 -7.41
CA GLU A 39 1.03 15.35 -8.23
C GLU A 39 2.53 15.42 -7.88
N ASN A 40 3.02 16.57 -7.44
CA ASN A 40 4.46 16.85 -7.25
C ASN A 40 4.87 17.07 -5.79
N VAL A 41 4.34 16.27 -4.86
CA VAL A 41 4.66 16.36 -3.42
C VAL A 41 6.15 16.17 -3.15
N THR A 42 6.85 15.42 -4.00
CA THR A 42 8.30 15.21 -3.93
C THR A 42 9.12 16.48 -4.21
N GLY A 43 8.52 17.52 -4.80
CA GLY A 43 9.15 18.84 -4.93
C GLY A 43 9.47 19.48 -3.56
N GLY A 44 8.75 19.08 -2.51
CA GLY A 44 8.95 19.56 -1.14
C GLY A 44 10.01 18.82 -0.34
N TYR A 45 10.79 17.89 -0.90
CA TYR A 45 11.70 17.05 -0.10
C TYR A 45 12.73 17.84 0.72
N LEU A 46 13.06 19.07 0.30
CA LEU A 46 13.95 19.96 1.03
C LEU A 46 13.39 20.38 2.40
N GLN A 47 12.08 20.25 2.62
CA GLN A 47 11.37 20.65 3.83
C GLN A 47 11.29 19.50 4.86
N TRP A 48 11.72 18.28 4.51
CA TRP A 48 11.69 17.13 5.42
C TRP A 48 12.44 17.37 6.74
N PRO A 49 13.61 18.05 6.78
CA PRO A 49 14.27 18.38 8.03
C PRO A 49 13.40 19.14 9.04
N ILE A 50 12.45 19.97 8.57
CA ILE A 50 11.51 20.69 9.44
C ILE A 50 10.58 19.70 10.15
N GLY A 51 10.03 18.73 9.41
CA GLY A 51 9.18 17.69 10.00
C GLY A 51 9.94 16.80 10.99
N GLN A 52 11.22 16.53 10.73
CA GLN A 52 12.08 15.79 11.66
C GLN A 52 12.33 16.61 12.94
N LEU A 53 12.59 17.92 12.82
CA LEU A 53 12.77 18.82 13.96
C LEU A 53 11.50 18.90 14.83
N ILE A 54 10.32 19.00 14.20
CA ILE A 54 9.03 18.97 14.91
C ILE A 54 8.86 17.63 15.65
N ALA A 55 9.18 16.50 15.02
CA ALA A 55 9.09 15.18 15.65
C ALA A 55 9.99 15.06 16.89
N ASP A 56 11.22 15.57 16.81
CA ASP A 56 12.24 15.39 17.84
C ASP A 56 12.08 16.39 19.00
N HIS A 57 11.58 17.59 18.74
CA HIS A 57 11.59 18.70 19.70
C HIS A 57 10.22 19.38 19.93
N GLY A 58 9.23 19.12 19.08
CA GLY A 58 7.94 19.82 19.10
C GLY A 58 6.89 19.24 20.05
N VAL A 59 7.07 18.00 20.54
CA VAL A 59 6.04 17.27 21.31
C VAL A 59 5.53 18.04 22.52
N ALA A 60 6.40 18.74 23.25
CA ALA A 60 6.03 19.55 24.41
C ALA A 60 5.30 20.86 24.07
N HIS A 61 5.23 21.22 22.78
CA HIS A 61 4.71 22.48 22.26
C HIS A 61 3.60 22.19 21.23
N LEU A 62 2.55 21.49 21.67
CA LEU A 62 1.54 20.90 20.79
C LEU A 62 0.90 21.93 19.85
N ASP A 63 0.47 23.08 20.35
CA ASP A 63 -0.21 24.08 19.51
C ASP A 63 0.68 24.67 18.42
N ALA A 64 1.88 25.13 18.79
CA ALA A 64 2.84 25.66 17.84
C ALA A 64 3.26 24.59 16.81
N SER A 65 3.46 23.34 17.26
CA SER A 65 3.81 22.23 16.39
C SER A 65 2.66 21.84 15.46
N TRP A 66 1.42 21.89 15.95
CA TRP A 66 0.23 21.58 15.16
C TRP A 66 0.08 22.56 14.00
N HIS A 67 0.20 23.86 14.30
CA HIS A 67 0.20 24.91 13.28
C HIS A 67 1.31 24.70 12.26
N ALA A 68 2.55 24.48 12.71
CA ALA A 68 3.68 24.23 11.82
C ALA A 68 3.49 22.96 10.96
N MET A 69 2.87 21.91 11.50
CA MET A 69 2.56 20.68 10.74
C MET A 69 1.47 20.90 9.69
N ILE A 70 0.46 21.73 9.96
CA ILE A 70 -0.54 22.12 8.95
C ILE A 70 0.12 22.89 7.81
N GLU A 71 1.00 23.84 8.10
CA GLU A 71 1.72 24.58 7.06
C GLU A 71 2.69 23.69 6.28
N LEU A 72 3.47 22.86 6.98
CA LEU A 72 4.43 21.95 6.36
C LEU A 72 3.74 20.93 5.44
N THR A 73 2.62 20.35 5.87
CA THR A 73 1.99 19.27 5.11
C THR A 73 1.46 19.73 3.76
N GLN A 74 1.20 21.03 3.59
CA GLN A 74 0.76 21.61 2.31
C GLN A 74 1.90 21.87 1.32
N ARG A 75 3.15 21.70 1.77
CA ARG A 75 4.37 21.92 0.99
C ARG A 75 5.24 20.68 0.84
N LEU A 76 5.00 19.68 1.70
CA LEU A 76 5.56 18.34 1.66
C LEU A 76 4.57 17.36 2.30
N THR A 77 4.78 17.03 3.58
CA THR A 77 3.99 16.10 4.38
C THR A 77 4.42 16.19 5.84
N SER A 78 3.46 16.09 6.74
CA SER A 78 3.69 15.96 8.19
C SER A 78 3.45 14.53 8.68
N GLU A 79 3.39 13.54 7.77
CA GLU A 79 3.07 12.13 8.08
C GLU A 79 4.06 11.47 9.05
N PHE A 80 5.33 11.91 9.05
CA PHE A 80 6.34 11.45 10.00
C PHE A 80 6.33 12.28 11.30
N ALA A 81 6.14 13.59 11.17
CA ALA A 81 6.23 14.55 12.27
C ALA A 81 5.15 14.34 13.33
N VAL A 82 3.94 13.95 12.93
CA VAL A 82 2.80 13.77 13.85
C VAL A 82 2.92 12.53 14.74
N ARG A 83 3.77 11.56 14.38
CA ARG A 83 3.75 10.23 15.00
C ARG A 83 4.13 10.23 16.49
N PRO A 84 5.15 10.97 16.95
CA PRO A 84 5.41 11.12 18.38
C PRO A 84 4.25 11.77 19.15
N PHE A 85 3.48 12.66 18.51
CA PHE A 85 2.30 13.28 19.13
C PHE A 85 1.16 12.27 19.28
N VAL A 86 0.94 11.38 18.29
CA VAL A 86 -0.02 10.28 18.42
C VAL A 86 0.29 9.40 19.63
N GLU A 87 1.57 9.15 19.91
CA GLU A 87 1.98 8.33 21.06
C GLU A 87 1.85 9.05 22.41
N ARG A 88 1.99 10.38 22.43
CA ARG A 88 2.08 11.18 23.67
C ARG A 88 0.80 11.92 24.04
N HIS A 89 0.00 12.28 23.05
CA HIS A 89 -1.25 13.05 23.17
C HIS A 89 -2.36 12.45 22.28
N PRO A 90 -2.67 11.14 22.35
CA PRO A 90 -3.54 10.46 21.40
C PRO A 90 -4.91 11.13 21.28
N ASP A 91 -5.62 11.34 22.38
CA ASP A 91 -6.99 11.87 22.37
C ASP A 91 -7.07 13.23 21.67
N GLU A 92 -6.16 14.13 22.04
CA GLU A 92 -6.11 15.48 21.48
C GLU A 92 -5.70 15.48 20.01
N VAL A 93 -4.72 14.66 19.63
CA VAL A 93 -4.27 14.54 18.24
C VAL A 93 -5.38 13.97 17.35
N PHE A 94 -6.06 12.90 17.78
CA PHE A 94 -7.14 12.31 17.00
C PHE A 94 -8.34 13.27 16.86
N ALA A 95 -8.68 14.02 17.91
CA ALA A 95 -9.69 15.06 17.82
C ALA A 95 -9.33 16.15 16.78
N ARG A 96 -8.07 16.62 16.78
CA ARG A 96 -7.58 17.61 15.82
C ARG A 96 -7.54 17.08 14.39
N LEU A 97 -7.05 15.86 14.16
CA LEU A 97 -7.06 15.24 12.82
C LEU A 97 -8.48 15.02 12.31
N LEU A 98 -9.40 14.59 13.17
CA LEU A 98 -10.79 14.42 12.79
C LEU A 98 -11.41 15.75 12.33
N ALA A 99 -11.16 16.85 13.06
CA ALA A 99 -11.63 18.18 12.69
C ALA A 99 -11.06 18.65 11.33
N LEU A 100 -9.82 18.27 11.02
CA LEU A 100 -9.16 18.63 9.76
C LEU A 100 -9.59 17.79 8.55
N THR A 101 -10.45 16.78 8.72
CA THR A 101 -10.97 15.99 7.59
C THR A 101 -11.84 16.80 6.62
N SER A 102 -12.33 17.98 7.03
CA SER A 102 -13.09 18.90 6.17
C SER A 102 -12.25 20.08 5.65
N HIS A 103 -10.93 20.07 5.85
CA HIS A 103 -10.07 21.17 5.43
C HIS A 103 -10.06 21.34 3.89
N GLU A 104 -9.96 22.57 3.38
CA GLU A 104 -10.00 22.87 1.94
C GLU A 104 -8.84 22.20 1.17
N SER A 105 -7.65 22.20 1.78
CA SER A 105 -6.44 21.62 1.20
C SER A 105 -6.47 20.08 1.23
N PRO A 106 -6.36 19.40 0.07
CA PRO A 106 -6.28 17.94 0.02
C PRO A 106 -5.02 17.39 0.68
N HIS A 107 -3.96 18.21 0.84
CA HIS A 107 -2.75 17.82 1.57
C HIS A 107 -3.01 17.64 3.05
N VAL A 108 -3.78 18.56 3.65
CA VAL A 108 -4.18 18.47 5.06
C VAL A 108 -5.13 17.29 5.27
N ARG A 109 -6.13 17.11 4.39
CA ARG A 109 -7.04 15.96 4.48
C ARG A 109 -6.31 14.62 4.33
N ARG A 110 -5.36 14.51 3.40
CA ARG A 110 -4.52 13.30 3.27
C ARG A 110 -3.72 13.05 4.54
N TRP A 111 -3.11 14.08 5.12
CA TRP A 111 -2.32 13.94 6.33
C TRP A 111 -3.12 13.31 7.48
N CYS A 112 -4.42 13.61 7.57
CA CYS A 112 -5.33 13.03 8.56
C CYS A 112 -5.36 11.50 8.51
N SER A 113 -5.40 10.88 7.32
CA SER A 113 -5.35 9.42 7.18
C SER A 113 -3.93 8.87 7.09
N GLU A 114 -2.98 9.61 6.50
CA GLU A 114 -1.62 9.14 6.24
C GLU A 114 -0.76 9.12 7.50
N GLY A 115 -0.85 10.18 8.33
CA GLY A 115 -0.06 10.34 9.54
C GLY A 115 -0.34 9.27 10.59
N VAL A 116 -1.57 8.74 10.62
CA VAL A 116 -2.02 7.70 11.57
C VAL A 116 -1.94 6.29 11.00
N ARG A 117 -1.32 6.10 9.82
CA ARG A 117 -1.11 4.75 9.27
C ARG A 117 -0.30 3.89 10.26
N PRO A 118 -0.82 2.72 10.71
CA PRO A 118 -0.12 1.87 11.68
C PRO A 118 1.27 1.42 11.17
N ARG A 119 1.37 1.17 9.86
CA ARG A 119 2.56 0.60 9.20
C ARG A 119 3.09 1.50 8.06
N LEU A 120 3.16 2.80 8.31
CA LEU A 120 3.66 3.79 7.35
C LEU A 120 5.10 3.42 6.88
N PRO A 121 5.37 3.34 5.56
CA PRO A 121 6.72 3.16 5.05
C PRO A 121 7.66 4.27 5.51
N TRP A 122 8.89 3.93 5.88
CA TRP A 122 9.92 4.85 6.41
C TRP A 122 9.59 5.56 7.73
N GLY A 123 8.34 5.54 8.18
CA GLY A 123 7.93 6.01 9.49
C GLY A 123 8.10 4.96 10.59
N LYS A 124 8.19 5.42 11.84
CA LYS A 124 8.10 4.56 13.03
C LYS A 124 6.75 3.85 13.04
N ARG A 125 6.66 2.55 13.35
CA ARG A 125 5.35 1.89 13.53
C ARG A 125 4.61 2.50 14.73
N LEU A 126 3.29 2.63 14.61
CA LEU A 126 2.45 3.05 15.74
C LEU A 126 1.87 1.78 16.35
N ASP A 127 2.63 1.16 17.25
CA ASP A 127 2.28 -0.16 17.81
C ASP A 127 0.95 -0.13 18.59
N SER A 128 0.61 1.01 19.21
CA SER A 128 -0.71 1.23 19.82
C SER A 128 -1.85 1.12 18.81
N LEU A 129 -1.68 1.65 17.59
CA LEU A 129 -2.68 1.57 16.52
C LEU A 129 -2.64 0.25 15.75
N ILE A 130 -1.54 -0.51 15.86
CA ILE A 130 -1.50 -1.90 15.43
C ILE A 130 -2.28 -2.76 16.42
N ALA A 131 -2.19 -2.49 17.72
CA ALA A 131 -2.92 -3.22 18.75
C ALA A 131 -4.42 -2.90 18.74
N ASP A 132 -4.77 -1.60 18.70
CA ASP A 132 -6.14 -1.12 18.60
C ASP A 132 -6.26 -0.01 17.53
N PRO A 133 -6.82 -0.32 16.35
CA PRO A 133 -7.02 0.64 15.27
C PRO A 133 -8.27 1.50 15.46
N SER A 134 -9.06 1.32 16.53
CA SER A 134 -10.34 2.02 16.73
C SER A 134 -10.28 3.55 16.56
N PRO A 135 -9.23 4.27 17.00
CA PRO A 135 -9.17 5.73 16.84
C PRO A 135 -9.05 6.20 15.38
N ILE A 136 -8.61 5.33 14.48
CA ILE A 136 -8.41 5.65 13.06
C ILE A 136 -9.76 5.71 12.31
N PHE A 137 -10.72 4.86 12.68
CA PHE A 137 -11.92 4.65 11.87
C PHE A 137 -12.80 5.89 11.67
N PRO A 138 -13.01 6.78 12.66
CA PRO A 138 -13.77 8.01 12.44
C PRO A 138 -13.17 8.90 11.34
N ILE A 139 -11.83 8.98 11.25
CA ILE A 139 -11.13 9.74 10.21
C ILE A 139 -11.36 9.09 8.84
N LEU A 140 -11.20 7.77 8.73
CA LEU A 140 -11.39 7.07 7.47
C LEU A 140 -12.83 7.13 6.99
N GLU A 141 -13.80 7.06 7.90
CA GLU A 141 -15.23 7.14 7.60
C GLU A 141 -15.61 8.51 6.99
N ARG A 142 -14.96 9.61 7.45
CA ARG A 142 -15.13 10.95 6.89
C ARG A 142 -14.48 11.12 5.52
N LEU A 143 -13.36 10.45 5.28
CA LEU A 143 -12.55 10.62 4.07
C LEU A 143 -12.80 9.56 2.98
N LYS A 144 -13.65 8.55 3.21
CA LYS A 144 -13.88 7.44 2.27
C LYS A 144 -14.38 7.89 0.89
N ASP A 145 -15.08 9.03 0.84
CA ASP A 145 -15.65 9.66 -0.36
C ASP A 145 -14.93 10.95 -0.78
N ASP A 146 -13.71 11.18 -0.28
CA ASP A 146 -12.99 12.42 -0.60
C ASP A 146 -12.89 12.62 -2.12
N PRO A 147 -13.14 13.82 -2.66
CA PRO A 147 -13.07 14.06 -4.11
C PRO A 147 -11.65 13.86 -4.67
N SER A 148 -10.62 13.99 -3.83
CA SER A 148 -9.23 13.82 -4.24
C SER A 148 -8.81 12.35 -4.23
N LEU A 149 -8.39 11.82 -5.39
CA LEU A 149 -7.78 10.49 -5.48
C LEU A 149 -6.53 10.36 -4.58
N TYR A 150 -5.80 11.47 -4.37
CA TYR A 150 -4.63 11.51 -3.49
C TYR A 150 -4.98 11.21 -2.03
N VAL A 151 -6.12 11.73 -1.55
CA VAL A 151 -6.65 11.43 -0.20
C VAL A 151 -7.20 10.00 -0.17
N ARG A 152 -8.02 9.60 -1.15
CA ARG A 152 -8.57 8.22 -1.23
C ARG A 152 -7.50 7.13 -1.24
N LYS A 153 -6.36 7.38 -1.90
CA LYS A 153 -5.18 6.50 -1.87
C LYS A 153 -4.66 6.30 -0.44
N SER A 154 -4.61 7.36 0.36
CA SER A 154 -4.17 7.30 1.76
C SER A 154 -5.16 6.52 2.62
N VAL A 155 -6.47 6.79 2.48
CA VAL A 155 -7.53 6.05 3.17
C VAL A 155 -7.41 4.54 2.90
N ALA A 156 -7.32 4.17 1.63
CA ALA A 156 -7.19 2.77 1.23
C ALA A 156 -5.85 2.14 1.66
N ASN A 157 -4.76 2.91 1.74
CA ASN A 157 -3.50 2.42 2.29
C ASN A 157 -3.55 2.21 3.80
N CYS A 158 -4.19 3.12 4.53
CA CYS A 158 -4.39 3.01 5.97
C CYS A 158 -5.25 1.79 6.32
N LEU A 159 -6.38 1.62 5.64
CA LEU A 159 -7.26 0.47 5.85
C LEU A 159 -6.57 -0.87 5.48
N ASN A 160 -5.76 -0.89 4.41
CA ASN A 160 -4.92 -2.07 4.09
C ASN A 160 -3.83 -2.35 5.12
N ASP A 161 -3.31 -1.33 5.80
CA ASP A 161 -2.35 -1.52 6.89
C ASP A 161 -3.02 -2.15 8.10
N VAL A 162 -4.25 -1.74 8.44
CA VAL A 162 -5.09 -2.34 9.48
C VAL A 162 -5.43 -3.80 9.14
N ALA A 163 -5.78 -4.10 7.87
CA ALA A 163 -6.17 -5.44 7.43
C ALA A 163 -5.11 -6.53 7.63
N LYS A 164 -3.84 -6.15 7.86
CA LYS A 164 -2.74 -7.10 8.11
C LYS A 164 -2.81 -7.74 9.50
N ASP A 165 -3.45 -7.05 10.44
CA ASP A 165 -3.54 -7.46 11.85
C ASP A 165 -5.01 -7.64 12.28
N HIS A 166 -5.93 -6.87 11.69
CA HIS A 166 -7.38 -6.89 11.98
C HIS A 166 -8.21 -7.12 10.69
N PRO A 167 -8.06 -8.27 10.01
CA PRO A 167 -8.74 -8.52 8.73
C PRO A 167 -10.27 -8.50 8.87
N GLU A 168 -10.80 -9.08 9.94
CA GLU A 168 -12.23 -9.19 10.23
C GLU A 168 -12.91 -7.81 10.29
N THR A 169 -12.37 -6.90 11.10
CA THR A 169 -12.86 -5.52 11.22
C THR A 169 -12.85 -4.79 9.88
N VAL A 170 -11.79 -4.99 9.07
CA VAL A 170 -11.69 -4.35 7.76
C VAL A 170 -12.71 -4.93 6.77
N LEU A 171 -12.96 -6.24 6.81
CA LEU A 171 -13.98 -6.89 5.97
C LEU A 171 -15.39 -6.36 6.30
N GLU A 172 -15.70 -6.16 7.58
CA GLU A 172 -16.98 -5.57 8.01
C GLU A 172 -17.14 -4.12 7.52
N ILE A 173 -16.09 -3.29 7.69
CA ILE A 173 -16.08 -1.92 7.18
C ILE A 173 -16.24 -1.92 5.65
N ALA A 174 -15.52 -2.78 4.95
CA ALA A 174 -15.55 -2.87 3.50
C ALA A 174 -16.92 -3.28 2.98
N ALA A 175 -17.56 -4.27 3.60
CA ALA A 175 -18.92 -4.69 3.27
C ALA A 175 -19.92 -3.54 3.46
N ARG A 176 -19.85 -2.83 4.61
CA ARG A 176 -20.69 -1.64 4.86
C ARG A 176 -20.44 -0.54 3.84
N TRP A 177 -19.18 -0.29 3.48
CA TRP A 177 -18.84 0.78 2.54
C TRP A 177 -19.25 0.48 1.10
N MET A 178 -19.36 -0.81 0.72
CA MET A 178 -19.82 -1.20 -0.61
C MET A 178 -21.32 -0.96 -0.84
N ASP A 179 -22.12 -0.90 0.23
CA ASP A 179 -23.54 -0.58 0.12
C ASP A 179 -23.73 0.85 -0.42
N GLY A 180 -24.39 0.96 -1.58
CA GLY A 180 -24.58 2.23 -2.30
C GLY A 180 -23.26 2.94 -2.70
N ALA A 181 -22.16 2.21 -2.86
CA ALA A 181 -20.86 2.80 -3.19
C ALA A 181 -20.85 3.48 -4.57
N SER A 182 -20.23 4.67 -4.64
CA SER A 182 -19.78 5.23 -5.91
C SER A 182 -18.59 4.45 -6.48
N GLU A 183 -18.22 4.69 -7.74
CA GLU A 183 -17.03 4.10 -8.35
C GLU A 183 -15.75 4.42 -7.55
N GLU A 184 -15.65 5.64 -7.01
CA GLU A 184 -14.53 6.09 -6.19
C GLU A 184 -14.45 5.34 -4.86
N ARG A 185 -15.58 5.13 -4.18
CA ARG A 185 -15.61 4.37 -2.92
C ARG A 185 -15.35 2.89 -3.17
N ALA A 186 -15.91 2.32 -4.24
CA ALA A 186 -15.60 0.95 -4.65
C ALA A 186 -14.10 0.78 -4.96
N TRP A 187 -13.47 1.79 -5.57
CA TRP A 187 -12.01 1.82 -5.77
C TRP A 187 -11.24 1.83 -4.44
N VAL A 188 -11.68 2.62 -3.45
CA VAL A 188 -11.08 2.65 -2.10
C VAL A 188 -11.14 1.27 -1.45
N VAL A 189 -12.32 0.63 -1.45
CA VAL A 189 -12.51 -0.71 -0.87
C VAL A 189 -11.63 -1.74 -1.57
N LYS A 190 -11.64 -1.79 -2.90
CA LYS A 190 -10.82 -2.70 -3.69
C LYS A 190 -9.32 -2.53 -3.41
N HIS A 191 -8.86 -1.28 -3.30
CA HIS A 191 -7.46 -1.00 -3.00
C HIS A 191 -7.12 -1.33 -1.54
N ALA A 192 -8.04 -1.12 -0.59
CA ALA A 192 -7.87 -1.47 0.82
C ALA A 192 -7.75 -2.99 1.04
N LEU A 193 -8.55 -3.79 0.32
CA LEU A 193 -8.57 -5.24 0.45
C LEU A 193 -7.47 -5.96 -0.35
N ARG A 194 -6.60 -5.23 -1.07
CA ARG A 194 -5.63 -5.81 -2.02
C ARG A 194 -4.73 -6.90 -1.44
N THR A 195 -4.38 -6.82 -0.14
CA THR A 195 -3.58 -7.86 0.53
C THR A 195 -4.38 -9.13 0.71
N LEU A 196 -5.62 -9.03 1.21
CA LEU A 196 -6.53 -10.15 1.43
C LEU A 196 -6.95 -10.81 0.12
N ILE A 197 -7.26 -10.01 -0.90
CA ILE A 197 -7.56 -10.51 -2.26
C ILE A 197 -6.39 -11.32 -2.81
N LYS A 198 -5.15 -10.84 -2.65
CA LYS A 198 -3.96 -11.58 -3.08
C LYS A 198 -3.77 -12.86 -2.27
N ALA A 199 -4.13 -12.85 -0.98
CA ALA A 199 -4.13 -14.04 -0.14
C ALA A 199 -5.23 -15.04 -0.53
N GLY A 200 -6.18 -14.66 -1.39
CA GLY A 200 -7.32 -15.48 -1.78
C GLY A 200 -8.42 -15.53 -0.72
N ASP A 201 -8.51 -14.51 0.13
CA ASP A 201 -9.53 -14.43 1.17
C ASP A 201 -10.95 -14.40 0.54
N PRO A 202 -11.82 -15.39 0.83
CA PRO A 202 -13.10 -15.54 0.16
C PRO A 202 -14.05 -14.37 0.49
N ARG A 203 -14.00 -13.83 1.70
CA ARG A 203 -14.86 -12.71 2.11
C ARG A 203 -14.43 -11.40 1.44
N ALA A 204 -13.13 -11.16 1.34
CA ALA A 204 -12.61 -9.99 0.62
C ALA A 204 -12.99 -10.00 -0.87
N LEU A 205 -13.02 -11.20 -1.47
CA LEU A 205 -13.43 -11.41 -2.85
C LEU A 205 -14.95 -11.23 -3.02
N GLU A 206 -15.74 -11.79 -2.10
CA GLU A 206 -17.20 -11.66 -2.08
C GLU A 206 -17.67 -10.22 -1.94
N VAL A 207 -17.01 -9.40 -1.09
CA VAL A 207 -17.27 -7.95 -0.99
C VAL A 207 -17.16 -7.22 -2.34
N LEU A 208 -16.34 -7.74 -3.25
CA LEU A 208 -16.16 -7.18 -4.59
C LEU A 208 -16.97 -7.92 -5.67
N GLY A 209 -17.87 -8.83 -5.29
CA GLY A 209 -18.70 -9.61 -6.20
C GLY A 209 -18.01 -10.85 -6.80
N TYR A 210 -16.85 -11.25 -6.30
CA TYR A 210 -16.14 -12.44 -6.77
C TYR A 210 -16.44 -13.65 -5.88
N GLY A 211 -17.39 -14.48 -6.30
CA GLY A 211 -17.63 -15.79 -5.68
C GLY A 211 -16.67 -16.88 -6.19
N PRO A 212 -16.52 -18.00 -5.47
CA PRO A 212 -15.77 -19.16 -5.97
C PRO A 212 -16.38 -19.62 -7.31
N PRO A 213 -15.56 -19.86 -8.34
CA PRO A 213 -16.08 -20.17 -9.67
C PRO A 213 -16.67 -21.58 -9.66
N LYS A 214 -17.90 -21.73 -10.15
CA LYS A 214 -18.59 -23.02 -10.24
C LYS A 214 -18.50 -23.55 -11.66
N GLY A 215 -18.06 -24.80 -11.85
CA GLY A 215 -17.97 -25.42 -13.17
C GLY A 215 -16.85 -24.86 -14.07
N LEU A 216 -15.87 -24.14 -13.51
CA LEU A 216 -14.73 -23.61 -14.26
C LEU A 216 -13.57 -24.60 -14.25
N ALA A 217 -13.16 -25.07 -15.43
CA ALA A 217 -11.93 -25.82 -15.62
C ALA A 217 -10.80 -24.87 -16.04
N ALA A 218 -9.58 -25.14 -15.55
CA ALA A 218 -8.40 -24.36 -15.87
C ALA A 218 -7.21 -25.26 -16.17
N THR A 219 -6.50 -24.98 -17.27
CA THR A 219 -5.25 -25.66 -17.64
C THR A 219 -4.14 -24.64 -17.78
N LEU A 220 -3.06 -24.83 -17.02
CA LEU A 220 -1.87 -23.96 -17.05
C LEU A 220 -0.69 -24.72 -17.66
N SER A 221 -0.03 -24.10 -18.64
CA SER A 221 1.26 -24.55 -19.17
C SER A 221 2.31 -23.44 -19.06
N VAL A 222 3.57 -23.86 -18.90
CA VAL A 222 4.73 -22.97 -18.79
C VAL A 222 5.76 -23.38 -19.84
N SER A 223 6.29 -22.40 -20.56
CA SER A 223 7.33 -22.63 -21.56
C SER A 223 8.39 -21.52 -21.53
N PRO A 224 9.70 -21.86 -21.64
CA PRO A 224 10.25 -23.21 -21.69
C PRO A 224 10.21 -23.90 -20.31
N GLU A 225 10.32 -25.24 -20.30
CA GLU A 225 10.41 -26.03 -19.05
C GLU A 225 11.71 -25.75 -18.27
N THR A 226 12.76 -25.30 -18.95
CA THR A 226 14.03 -24.87 -18.33
C THR A 226 14.42 -23.49 -18.84
N VAL A 227 14.69 -22.56 -17.92
CA VAL A 227 14.98 -21.15 -18.21
C VAL A 227 16.20 -20.69 -17.42
N ALA A 228 17.05 -19.84 -18.00
CA ALA A 228 18.19 -19.26 -17.29
C ALA A 228 17.83 -17.95 -16.56
N ILE A 229 18.55 -17.64 -15.48
CA ILE A 229 18.47 -16.31 -14.85
C ILE A 229 18.83 -15.23 -15.90
N GLY A 230 17.96 -14.23 -16.03
CA GLY A 230 18.03 -13.17 -17.03
C GLY A 230 16.95 -13.28 -18.12
N GLU A 231 16.46 -14.50 -18.36
CA GLU A 231 15.45 -14.81 -19.37
C GLU A 231 14.02 -14.68 -18.80
N HIS A 232 13.04 -15.30 -19.47
CA HIS A 232 11.63 -15.28 -19.08
C HIS A 232 10.95 -16.60 -19.44
N VAL A 233 9.91 -16.95 -18.67
CA VAL A 233 8.95 -17.99 -19.05
C VAL A 233 7.67 -17.34 -19.57
N SER A 234 6.96 -18.05 -20.44
CA SER A 234 5.60 -17.75 -20.87
C SER A 234 4.64 -18.68 -20.14
N LEU A 235 3.67 -18.08 -19.46
CA LEU A 235 2.54 -18.76 -18.84
C LEU A 235 1.37 -18.71 -19.83
N SER A 236 0.77 -19.86 -20.10
CA SER A 236 -0.42 -19.99 -20.96
C SER A 236 -1.54 -20.65 -20.16
N LEU A 237 -2.68 -19.98 -20.05
CA LEU A 237 -3.84 -20.42 -19.30
C LEU A 237 -5.03 -20.58 -20.24
N VAL A 238 -5.63 -21.77 -20.23
CA VAL A 238 -6.90 -22.06 -20.91
C VAL A 238 -7.98 -22.22 -19.84
N LEU A 239 -9.10 -21.54 -20.02
CA LEU A 239 -10.27 -21.58 -19.15
C LEU A 239 -11.47 -22.08 -19.94
N GLU A 240 -12.28 -22.93 -19.32
CA GLU A 240 -13.53 -23.44 -19.88
C GLU A 240 -14.61 -23.37 -18.82
N ASN A 241 -15.69 -22.64 -19.11
CA ASN A 241 -16.79 -22.45 -18.16
C ASN A 241 -17.96 -23.38 -18.48
N ALA A 242 -18.08 -24.50 -17.77
CA ALA A 242 -19.26 -25.38 -17.83
C ALA A 242 -20.35 -24.98 -16.81
N GLY A 243 -20.15 -23.90 -16.06
CA GLY A 243 -21.09 -23.37 -15.09
C GLY A 243 -21.86 -22.12 -15.57
N PRO A 244 -22.45 -21.34 -14.65
CA PRO A 244 -23.10 -20.08 -14.98
C PRO A 244 -22.09 -18.99 -15.35
N ASP A 245 -22.60 -17.86 -15.84
CA ASP A 245 -21.79 -16.65 -16.07
C ASP A 245 -21.00 -16.26 -14.81
N ALA A 246 -19.72 -15.95 -15.00
CA ALA A 246 -18.82 -15.67 -13.90
C ALA A 246 -17.90 -14.47 -14.19
N GLU A 247 -17.78 -13.59 -13.20
CA GLU A 247 -16.71 -12.59 -13.15
C GLU A 247 -15.47 -13.23 -12.52
N LEU A 248 -14.36 -13.23 -13.26
CA LEU A 248 -13.12 -13.89 -12.87
C LEU A 248 -12.03 -12.87 -12.56
N LEU A 249 -11.52 -12.90 -11.33
CA LEU A 249 -10.29 -12.26 -10.90
C LEU A 249 -9.17 -13.30 -10.91
N ILE A 250 -8.28 -13.16 -11.90
CA ILE A 250 -7.22 -14.14 -12.19
C ILE A 250 -5.88 -13.58 -11.72
N ASP A 251 -5.29 -14.27 -10.76
CA ASP A 251 -3.92 -14.08 -10.29
C ASP A 251 -3.09 -15.32 -10.59
N TYR A 252 -1.77 -15.17 -10.71
CA TYR A 252 -0.84 -16.30 -10.72
C TYR A 252 0.19 -16.14 -9.62
N ARG A 253 0.67 -17.26 -9.09
CA ARG A 253 1.63 -17.27 -7.98
C ARG A 253 2.87 -18.03 -8.41
N VAL A 254 4.02 -17.37 -8.30
CA VAL A 254 5.31 -18.01 -8.52
C VAL A 254 5.90 -18.37 -7.15
N HIS A 255 6.15 -19.65 -6.94
CA HIS A 255 6.76 -20.18 -5.74
C HIS A 255 8.28 -20.11 -5.88
N TYR A 256 8.84 -18.94 -5.58
CA TYR A 256 10.28 -18.74 -5.65
C TYR A 256 10.99 -19.54 -4.58
N ARG A 257 11.95 -20.36 -5.01
CA ARG A 257 12.83 -21.10 -4.11
C ARG A 257 13.71 -20.13 -3.35
N LYS A 258 13.95 -20.40 -2.06
CA LYS A 258 14.94 -19.70 -1.23
C LYS A 258 16.21 -20.51 -1.08
N SER A 259 17.27 -19.89 -0.57
CA SER A 259 18.50 -20.57 -0.17
C SER A 259 18.27 -21.71 0.84
N SER A 260 17.24 -21.60 1.69
CA SER A 260 16.87 -22.64 2.67
C SER A 260 16.14 -23.85 2.07
N GLY A 261 15.73 -23.80 0.81
CA GLY A 261 14.90 -24.83 0.16
C GLY A 261 13.39 -24.56 0.22
N ASP A 262 12.92 -23.76 1.18
CA ASP A 262 11.51 -23.36 1.25
C ASP A 262 11.11 -22.47 0.06
N ALA A 263 9.84 -22.55 -0.34
CA ALA A 263 9.23 -21.63 -1.29
C ALA A 263 8.08 -20.86 -0.63
N ARG A 264 7.98 -19.56 -0.93
CA ARG A 264 6.78 -18.77 -0.61
C ARG A 264 6.17 -18.21 -1.89
N PRO A 265 4.84 -18.30 -2.06
CA PRO A 265 4.21 -17.77 -3.25
C PRO A 265 4.36 -16.26 -3.31
N LYS A 266 4.80 -15.77 -4.47
CA LYS A 266 4.63 -14.37 -4.84
C LYS A 266 3.45 -14.26 -5.79
N VAL A 267 2.42 -13.56 -5.35
CA VAL A 267 1.19 -13.33 -6.13
C VAL A 267 1.39 -12.17 -7.10
N PHE A 268 0.99 -12.39 -8.35
CA PHE A 268 0.99 -11.41 -9.43
C PHE A 268 -0.42 -11.30 -10.01
N LYS A 269 -0.84 -10.06 -10.30
CA LYS A 269 -2.12 -9.82 -10.99
C LYS A 269 -2.00 -10.23 -12.46
N TRP A 270 -2.96 -11.01 -12.96
CA TRP A 270 -3.01 -11.35 -14.38
C TRP A 270 -4.07 -10.51 -15.10
N LYS A 271 -5.35 -10.73 -14.80
CA LYS A 271 -6.48 -10.10 -15.52
C LYS A 271 -7.78 -10.25 -14.72
N THR A 272 -8.73 -9.35 -14.96
CA THR A 272 -10.15 -9.56 -14.65
C THR A 272 -10.93 -9.73 -15.95
N LEU A 273 -11.84 -10.70 -16.03
CA LEU A 273 -12.70 -10.89 -17.20
C LEU A 273 -14.03 -11.55 -16.82
N SER A 274 -15.07 -11.24 -17.58
CA SER A 274 -16.34 -11.97 -17.57
C SER A 274 -16.26 -13.16 -18.51
N LEU A 275 -16.73 -14.33 -18.08
CA LEU A 275 -16.79 -15.55 -18.90
C LEU A 275 -18.19 -16.15 -18.80
N LYS A 276 -18.91 -16.22 -19.92
CA LYS A 276 -20.29 -16.73 -19.91
C LYS A 276 -20.34 -18.25 -19.82
N ALA A 277 -21.52 -18.77 -19.51
CA ALA A 277 -21.79 -20.20 -19.54
C ALA A 277 -21.46 -20.79 -20.92
N GLY A 278 -20.68 -21.88 -20.93
CA GLY A 278 -20.22 -22.56 -22.14
C GLY A 278 -19.05 -21.90 -22.87
N GLU A 279 -18.58 -20.72 -22.43
CA GLU A 279 -17.46 -20.04 -23.08
C GLU A 279 -16.09 -20.53 -22.59
N SER A 280 -15.11 -20.37 -23.46
CA SER A 280 -13.70 -20.61 -23.17
C SER A 280 -12.87 -19.36 -23.43
N ALA A 281 -11.79 -19.21 -22.67
CA ALA A 281 -10.84 -18.12 -22.84
C ALA A 281 -9.40 -18.62 -22.78
N SER A 282 -8.51 -17.97 -23.51
CA SER A 282 -7.06 -18.23 -23.46
C SER A 282 -6.31 -16.95 -23.10
N LEU A 283 -5.36 -17.06 -22.17
CA LEU A 283 -4.54 -15.96 -21.69
C LEU A 283 -3.08 -16.33 -21.73
N THR A 284 -2.22 -15.38 -22.08
CA THR A 284 -0.76 -15.54 -22.02
C THR A 284 -0.11 -14.43 -21.19
N LYS A 285 0.99 -14.74 -20.50
CA LYS A 285 1.77 -13.79 -19.71
C LYS A 285 3.23 -14.15 -19.69
N LYS A 286 4.10 -13.17 -19.93
CA LYS A 286 5.55 -13.32 -19.73
C LYS A 286 5.92 -13.04 -18.29
N GLN A 287 6.66 -13.95 -17.66
CA GLN A 287 7.23 -13.79 -16.33
C GLN A 287 8.76 -13.70 -16.45
N PRO A 288 9.36 -12.50 -16.26
CA PRO A 288 10.81 -12.37 -16.27
C PRO A 288 11.44 -13.04 -15.04
N MET A 289 12.58 -13.70 -15.25
CA MET A 289 13.41 -14.33 -14.23
C MET A 289 14.71 -13.55 -14.05
N ARG A 290 14.57 -12.26 -13.71
CA ARG A 290 15.69 -11.35 -13.50
C ARG A 290 15.90 -11.08 -12.01
N VAL A 291 17.17 -11.05 -11.59
CA VAL A 291 17.55 -10.62 -10.25
C VAL A 291 17.23 -9.14 -10.11
N THR A 292 16.62 -8.78 -8.98
CA THR A 292 16.41 -7.37 -8.59
C THR A 292 17.08 -7.14 -7.25
N THR A 293 17.35 -5.88 -6.91
CA THR A 293 17.93 -5.51 -5.60
C THR A 293 17.15 -6.05 -4.40
N ILE A 294 15.85 -6.32 -4.58
CA ILE A 294 14.94 -6.80 -3.54
C ILE A 294 14.53 -8.27 -3.69
N ARG A 295 14.99 -8.98 -4.73
CA ARG A 295 14.63 -10.38 -4.98
C ARG A 295 15.80 -11.14 -5.60
N PRO A 296 16.58 -11.87 -4.77
CA PRO A 296 17.49 -12.88 -5.30
C PRO A 296 16.68 -14.01 -5.96
N LEU A 297 17.31 -14.67 -6.93
CA LEU A 297 16.78 -15.88 -7.57
C LEU A 297 17.78 -17.02 -7.35
N TYR A 298 17.26 -18.21 -7.12
CA TYR A 298 18.07 -19.40 -6.83
C TYR A 298 17.72 -20.48 -7.85
N PRO A 299 18.70 -21.16 -8.46
CA PRO A 299 18.42 -22.29 -9.36
C PRO A 299 17.61 -23.42 -8.72
N GLY A 300 16.91 -24.17 -9.56
CA GLY A 300 16.08 -25.33 -9.21
C GLY A 300 14.62 -25.20 -9.65
N ALA A 301 13.81 -26.17 -9.25
CA ALA A 301 12.39 -26.23 -9.57
C ALA A 301 11.63 -25.04 -8.95
N HIS A 302 10.79 -24.41 -9.77
CA HIS A 302 9.86 -23.36 -9.40
C HIS A 302 8.45 -23.79 -9.80
N ALA A 303 7.54 -23.83 -8.83
CA ALA A 303 6.13 -24.06 -9.11
C ALA A 303 5.45 -22.74 -9.51
N VAL A 304 4.47 -22.85 -10.40
CA VAL A 304 3.55 -21.77 -10.76
C VAL A 304 2.14 -22.30 -10.64
N ASP A 305 1.27 -21.56 -9.98
CA ASP A 305 -0.16 -21.87 -9.98
C ASP A 305 -1.00 -20.64 -10.35
N VAL A 306 -2.25 -20.91 -10.73
CA VAL A 306 -3.25 -19.89 -11.04
C VAL A 306 -4.34 -19.95 -9.97
N GLN A 307 -4.58 -18.78 -9.37
CA GLN A 307 -5.62 -18.53 -8.38
C GLN A 307 -6.72 -17.70 -9.04
N ILE A 308 -7.93 -18.24 -9.14
CA ILE A 308 -9.10 -17.57 -9.71
C ILE A 308 -10.15 -17.43 -8.63
N ASN A 309 -10.56 -16.18 -8.35
CA ASN A 309 -11.46 -15.84 -7.24
C ASN A 309 -11.07 -16.56 -5.94
N GLY A 310 -9.77 -16.53 -5.62
CA GLY A 310 -9.22 -17.08 -4.38
C GLY A 310 -8.95 -18.60 -4.40
N VAL A 311 -9.48 -19.33 -5.39
CA VAL A 311 -9.31 -20.77 -5.49
C VAL A 311 -8.18 -21.11 -6.46
N VAL A 312 -7.29 -22.03 -6.07
CA VAL A 312 -6.24 -22.54 -6.95
C VAL A 312 -6.82 -23.59 -7.86
N LEU A 313 -6.81 -23.36 -9.18
CA LEU A 313 -7.46 -24.26 -10.14
C LEU A 313 -6.49 -24.96 -11.09
N ALA A 314 -5.29 -24.41 -11.30
CA ALA A 314 -4.28 -25.01 -12.17
C ALA A 314 -2.89 -24.75 -11.63
N ALA A 315 -1.99 -25.71 -11.84
CA ALA A 315 -0.59 -25.61 -11.47
C ALA A 315 0.31 -26.22 -12.54
N SER A 316 1.54 -25.73 -12.60
CA SER A 316 2.60 -26.15 -13.51
C SER A 316 3.94 -25.75 -12.88
N GLY A 317 5.03 -25.80 -13.63
CA GLY A 317 6.33 -25.41 -13.12
C GLY A 317 7.40 -25.34 -14.20
N PHE A 318 8.57 -24.88 -13.79
CA PHE A 318 9.77 -24.81 -14.63
C PHE A 318 11.02 -24.97 -13.77
N THR A 319 12.14 -25.30 -14.39
CA THR A 319 13.45 -25.36 -13.77
C THR A 319 14.23 -24.09 -14.09
N LEU A 320 14.64 -23.35 -13.05
CA LEU A 320 15.53 -22.22 -13.19
C LEU A 320 16.99 -22.70 -13.14
N ARG A 321 17.81 -22.33 -14.11
CA ARG A 321 19.26 -22.55 -14.10
C ARG A 321 20.02 -21.23 -13.93
N ASP A 322 21.28 -21.31 -13.55
CA ASP A 322 22.15 -20.14 -13.55
C ASP A 322 22.20 -19.48 -14.94
N GLY A 323 22.28 -18.15 -14.95
CA GLY A 323 22.58 -17.40 -16.16
C GLY A 323 24.02 -17.69 -16.61
N GLU A 324 24.31 -17.48 -17.90
CA GLU A 324 25.70 -17.50 -18.35
C GLU A 324 26.50 -16.44 -17.57
N LYS A 325 27.50 -16.87 -16.80
CA LYS A 325 28.49 -15.94 -16.26
C LYS A 325 29.17 -15.29 -17.47
N PRO A 326 29.33 -13.95 -17.51
CA PRO A 326 30.12 -13.35 -18.57
C PRO A 326 31.48 -14.02 -18.59
N ARG A 327 31.87 -14.59 -19.73
CA ARG A 327 33.24 -15.10 -19.94
C ARG A 327 34.15 -13.93 -19.61
N ARG A 328 34.93 -14.06 -18.53
CA ARG A 328 36.02 -13.13 -18.22
C ARG A 328 36.92 -13.13 -19.46
N ARG A 329 36.94 -12.03 -20.20
CA ARG A 329 37.98 -11.73 -21.19
C ARG A 329 39.21 -11.24 -20.44
#